data_AF-A0A1Y4GV03-F1
#
_entry.id   AF-A0A1Y4GV03-F1
#
_cell.length_a   1.000
_cell.length_b   1.000
_cell.length_c   1.000
_cell.angle_alpha   90.00
_cell.angle_beta   90.00
_cell.angle_gamma   90.00
#
_symmetry.space_group_name_H-M   'P 1'
#
loop_
_entity.id
_entity.type
_entity.pdbx_description
1 polymer ?
#
loop_
_entity_poly.entity_id
_entity_poly.type
_entity_poly.pdbx_seq_one_letter_code
_entity_poly.pdbx_strand_id
1 'polypeptide(L)'
;MLEDLWSEYTGKQEEIPTGISFTEFYDIIELITLRPNISYEDRLKRIANEIKDKKIDVSAHKKMLDFALKLPPAKFDIDNIDKEKIDQFNNVYKEFVATSRNICMQNYESTDSLSDQDCVQIVMGLFTNSAKQQILKNSIKKNVASKFPDKQEYNVSDLITKIKEFESPILTTNFDVYIGKSIKAKRRILSPNGNQYKFTDFYPWNVYYGINEIENPLDGFGIWHINGLTDYPRSIRLGLSDYMGCVERARKMIQSDGFNELFDGKNRNNWIGYNTWLHVIFNKDFFIFGLALEENEVFLRWLLIQRAKYSQMYDKRLKGWYIDNNISPGKKFFLEQLGFEVIEIRDFNNLYQCFTGI
;
A
#
# COMPACT_ATOMS: atom_id res chain seq x y z
N MET A 1 -1.45 7.45 -16.80
CA MET A 1 -0.87 6.86 -15.58
C MET A 1 -0.72 5.34 -15.66
N LEU A 2 -1.80 4.55 -15.72
CA LEU A 2 -1.69 3.08 -15.72
C LEU A 2 -0.97 2.54 -16.96
N GLU A 3 -1.28 3.08 -18.13
CA GLU A 3 -0.57 2.77 -19.39
C GLU A 3 0.92 3.13 -19.30
N ASP A 4 1.25 4.28 -18.71
CA ASP A 4 2.63 4.70 -18.52
C ASP A 4 3.40 3.75 -17.58
N LEU A 5 2.77 3.34 -16.48
CA LEU A 5 3.34 2.36 -15.55
C LEU A 5 3.52 1.02 -16.25
N TRP A 6 2.50 0.53 -16.94
CA TRP A 6 2.56 -0.73 -17.67
C TRP A 6 3.72 -0.73 -18.67
N SER A 7 3.76 0.27 -19.55
CA SER A 7 4.82 0.44 -20.56
C SER A 7 6.22 0.50 -19.95
N GLU A 8 6.37 1.16 -18.80
CA GLU A 8 7.64 1.30 -18.07
C GLU A 8 8.17 -0.03 -17.49
N TYR A 9 7.28 -0.96 -17.12
CA TYR A 9 7.65 -2.22 -16.48
C TYR A 9 7.58 -3.44 -17.42
N THR A 10 6.79 -3.39 -18.49
CA THR A 10 6.62 -4.51 -19.45
C THR A 10 7.44 -4.36 -20.73
N GLY A 11 8.00 -3.18 -21.01
CA GLY A 11 8.88 -2.98 -22.17
C GLY A 11 8.15 -2.62 -23.46
N LYS A 12 7.26 -1.63 -23.42
CA LYS A 12 6.59 -0.96 -24.57
C LYS A 12 5.79 -1.83 -25.57
N GLN A 13 5.66 -3.15 -25.39
CA GLN A 13 5.06 -4.03 -26.42
C GLN A 13 3.83 -4.85 -26.00
N GLU A 14 3.29 -4.69 -24.78
CA GLU A 14 2.06 -5.40 -24.38
C GLU A 14 0.96 -4.40 -24.04
N GLU A 15 -0.26 -4.58 -24.59
CA GLU A 15 -1.46 -3.89 -24.10
C GLU A 15 -1.81 -4.39 -22.69
N ILE A 16 -2.45 -3.55 -21.86
CA ILE A 16 -2.93 -4.00 -20.54
C ILE A 16 -4.02 -5.05 -20.77
N PRO A 17 -3.88 -6.29 -20.24
CA PRO A 17 -4.90 -7.32 -20.40
C PRO A 17 -6.27 -6.86 -19.90
N THR A 18 -7.32 -7.18 -20.62
CA THR A 18 -8.70 -6.91 -20.18
C THR A 18 -9.15 -7.93 -19.13
N GLY A 19 -10.05 -7.52 -18.25
CA GLY A 19 -10.64 -8.41 -17.23
C GLY A 19 -9.82 -8.62 -15.96
N ILE A 20 -8.73 -7.87 -15.76
CA ILE A 20 -7.98 -7.85 -14.49
C ILE A 20 -8.39 -6.64 -13.64
N SER A 21 -8.42 -6.83 -12.32
CA SER A 21 -8.62 -5.74 -11.35
C SER A 21 -7.37 -4.87 -11.22
N PHE A 22 -7.52 -3.67 -10.63
CA PHE A 22 -6.36 -2.84 -10.31
C PHE A 22 -5.38 -3.53 -9.35
N THR A 23 -5.89 -4.34 -8.44
CA THR A 23 -5.05 -5.09 -7.49
C THR A 23 -4.18 -6.10 -8.23
N GLU A 24 -4.79 -6.89 -9.12
CA GLU A 24 -4.07 -7.85 -9.98
C GLU A 24 -3.09 -7.15 -10.91
N PHE A 25 -3.46 -5.99 -11.47
CA PHE A 25 -2.54 -5.16 -12.26
C PHE A 25 -1.25 -4.86 -11.48
N TYR A 26 -1.36 -4.35 -10.26
CA TYR A 26 -0.19 -4.03 -9.45
C TYR A 26 0.58 -5.27 -8.96
N ASP A 27 -0.12 -6.36 -8.64
CA ASP A 27 0.51 -7.64 -8.32
C ASP A 27 1.31 -8.16 -9.53
N ILE A 28 0.81 -8.01 -10.76
CA ILE A 28 1.52 -8.34 -11.99
C ILE A 28 2.75 -7.44 -12.18
N ILE A 29 2.63 -6.13 -11.99
CA ILE A 29 3.79 -5.21 -12.04
C ILE A 29 4.86 -5.64 -11.03
N GLU A 30 4.47 -5.95 -9.80
CA GLU A 30 5.39 -6.45 -8.78
C GLU A 30 6.05 -7.76 -9.23
N LEU A 31 5.27 -8.75 -9.69
CA LEU A 31 5.81 -10.01 -10.20
C LEU A 31 6.78 -9.80 -11.37
N ILE A 32 6.46 -8.92 -12.31
CA ILE A 32 7.32 -8.58 -13.44
C ILE A 32 8.65 -7.99 -12.94
N THR A 33 8.62 -7.06 -11.98
CA THR A 33 9.87 -6.54 -11.37
C THR A 33 10.68 -7.61 -10.64
N LEU A 34 10.03 -8.68 -10.18
CA LEU A 34 10.66 -9.84 -9.56
C LEU A 34 11.14 -10.89 -10.58
N ARG A 35 10.63 -10.91 -11.82
CA ARG A 35 11.00 -11.89 -12.86
C ARG A 35 12.50 -11.78 -13.21
N PRO A 36 13.21 -12.92 -13.35
CA PRO A 36 14.61 -12.95 -13.74
C PRO A 36 14.89 -12.44 -15.17
N ASN A 37 13.87 -12.34 -16.04
CA ASN A 37 14.02 -12.09 -17.48
C ASN A 37 13.89 -10.62 -17.93
N ILE A 38 13.65 -9.65 -17.04
CA ILE A 38 13.94 -8.24 -17.39
C ILE A 38 15.45 -8.13 -17.50
N SER A 39 15.97 -7.41 -18.52
CA SER A 39 17.40 -7.06 -18.64
C SER A 39 17.97 -6.84 -17.24
N TYR A 40 18.80 -7.79 -16.81
CA TYR A 40 19.33 -7.82 -15.45
C TYR A 40 20.03 -6.49 -15.13
N GLU A 41 20.57 -5.84 -16.16
CA GLU A 41 21.16 -4.51 -16.11
C GLU A 41 20.17 -3.40 -15.68
N ASP A 42 18.94 -3.41 -16.21
CA ASP A 42 17.93 -2.38 -15.92
C ASP A 42 17.33 -2.53 -14.53
N ARG A 43 17.14 -3.77 -14.06
CA ARG A 43 16.66 -4.05 -12.69
C ARG A 43 17.61 -3.49 -11.65
N LEU A 44 18.90 -3.63 -11.91
CA LEU A 44 19.93 -3.32 -10.94
C LEU A 44 20.39 -1.86 -11.02
N LYS A 45 20.31 -1.21 -12.19
CA LYS A 45 20.35 0.27 -12.30
C LYS A 45 19.24 0.92 -11.46
N ARG A 46 18.02 0.35 -11.45
CA ARG A 46 16.90 0.88 -10.64
C ARG A 46 17.13 0.70 -9.14
N ILE A 47 17.45 -0.51 -8.69
CA ILE A 47 17.73 -0.81 -7.26
C ILE A 47 18.87 0.07 -6.73
N ALA A 48 19.90 0.29 -7.53
CA ALA A 48 21.03 1.08 -7.12
C ALA A 48 20.83 2.60 -7.09
N ASN A 49 20.10 3.15 -8.06
CA ASN A 49 19.70 4.56 -8.03
C ASN A 49 18.88 4.88 -6.77
N GLU A 50 18.18 3.89 -6.20
CA GLU A 50 17.43 4.03 -4.95
C GLU A 50 18.28 3.81 -3.68
N ILE A 51 19.34 3.00 -3.75
CA ILE A 51 20.30 2.76 -2.65
C ILE A 51 21.22 3.97 -2.45
N LYS A 52 21.38 4.84 -3.46
CA LYS A 52 22.18 6.08 -3.40
C LYS A 52 21.86 6.98 -2.19
N ASP A 53 20.65 6.87 -1.63
CA ASP A 53 20.19 7.62 -0.46
C ASP A 53 20.50 6.98 0.92
N LYS A 54 21.12 5.79 0.97
CA LYS A 54 21.49 5.16 2.25
C LYS A 54 22.90 4.56 2.16
N LYS A 55 23.85 5.15 2.91
CA LYS A 55 25.17 4.56 3.17
C LYS A 55 24.97 3.18 3.84
N ILE A 56 25.09 2.10 3.07
CA ILE A 56 25.08 0.73 3.59
C ILE A 56 26.52 0.33 3.91
N ASP A 57 26.79 -0.02 5.17
CA ASP A 57 28.07 -0.54 5.62
C ASP A 57 28.25 -2.00 5.17
N VAL A 58 29.26 -2.20 4.32
CA VAL A 58 29.60 -3.48 3.68
C VAL A 58 30.33 -4.42 4.66
N SER A 59 30.84 -3.92 5.78
CA SER A 59 31.65 -4.69 6.74
C SER A 59 30.86 -5.81 7.45
N ALA A 60 29.57 -5.61 7.69
CA ALA A 60 28.69 -6.58 8.32
C ALA A 60 28.35 -7.77 7.41
N HIS A 61 28.28 -7.55 6.09
CA HIS A 61 27.97 -8.59 5.10
C HIS A 61 29.15 -9.55 4.91
N LYS A 62 30.39 -9.04 4.95
CA LYS A 62 31.61 -9.84 4.87
C LYS A 62 31.71 -10.90 5.98
N LYS A 63 31.37 -10.53 7.21
CA LYS A 63 31.41 -11.45 8.37
C LYS A 63 30.39 -12.57 8.30
N MET A 64 29.21 -12.30 7.75
CA MET A 64 28.14 -13.29 7.59
C MET A 64 28.46 -14.27 6.45
N LEU A 65 29.16 -13.80 5.42
CA LEU A 65 29.68 -14.60 4.31
C LEU A 65 30.79 -15.56 4.77
N ASP A 66 31.74 -15.08 5.59
CA ASP A 66 32.80 -15.90 6.19
C ASP A 66 32.25 -17.02 7.09
N PHE A 67 31.06 -16.83 7.65
CA PHE A 67 30.36 -17.83 8.46
C PHE A 67 29.65 -18.88 7.61
N ALA A 68 28.96 -18.47 6.53
CA ALA A 68 28.26 -19.37 5.62
C ALA A 68 29.21 -20.29 4.84
N LEU A 69 30.41 -19.80 4.49
CA LEU A 69 31.47 -20.58 3.82
C LEU A 69 32.09 -21.69 4.69
N LYS A 70 31.80 -21.70 6.00
CA LYS A 70 32.26 -22.75 6.93
C LYS A 70 31.27 -23.91 7.09
N LEU A 71 30.09 -23.82 6.49
CA LEU A 71 29.10 -24.91 6.52
C LEU A 71 29.47 -25.98 5.48
N PRO A 72 29.47 -27.28 5.84
CA PRO A 72 29.80 -28.33 4.89
C PRO A 72 28.73 -28.45 3.79
N PRO A 73 29.11 -28.73 2.53
CA PRO A 73 28.18 -28.78 1.41
C PRO A 73 27.20 -29.96 1.53
N ALA A 74 25.90 -29.69 1.35
CA ALA A 74 24.90 -30.72 1.13
C ALA A 74 25.12 -31.34 -0.27
N LYS A 75 25.19 -32.67 -0.34
CA LYS A 75 25.41 -33.40 -1.60
C LYS A 75 24.19 -33.30 -2.53
N PHE A 76 24.32 -32.56 -3.62
CA PHE A 76 23.51 -32.71 -4.82
C PHE A 76 24.21 -33.72 -5.74
N ASP A 77 23.47 -34.69 -6.28
CA ASP A 77 24.02 -35.69 -7.21
C ASP A 77 24.06 -35.11 -8.63
N ILE A 78 25.28 -34.74 -9.07
CA ILE A 78 25.59 -34.02 -10.31
C ILE A 78 25.82 -34.99 -11.48
N ASP A 79 25.91 -36.29 -11.23
CA ASP A 79 26.50 -37.26 -12.17
C ASP A 79 25.61 -37.64 -13.37
N ASN A 80 24.39 -37.07 -13.49
CA ASN A 80 23.42 -37.37 -14.56
C ASN A 80 22.94 -36.13 -15.35
N ILE A 81 23.75 -35.07 -15.44
CA ILE A 81 23.42 -33.88 -16.25
C ILE A 81 24.05 -34.00 -17.64
N ASP A 82 23.22 -33.93 -18.68
CA ASP A 82 23.66 -33.91 -20.08
C ASP A 82 24.63 -32.74 -20.36
N LYS A 83 25.69 -33.01 -21.13
CA LYS A 83 26.77 -32.07 -21.47
C LYS A 83 26.24 -30.77 -22.08
N GLU A 84 25.20 -30.88 -22.92
CA GLU A 84 24.57 -29.71 -23.55
C GLU A 84 23.88 -28.81 -22.51
N LYS A 85 23.29 -29.38 -21.47
CA LYS A 85 22.68 -28.64 -20.35
C LYS A 85 23.73 -28.01 -19.44
N ILE A 86 24.87 -28.67 -19.26
CA ILE A 86 26.03 -28.12 -18.53
C ILE A 86 26.58 -26.90 -19.27
N ASP A 87 26.74 -26.97 -20.58
CA ASP A 87 27.27 -25.88 -21.39
C ASP A 87 26.31 -24.68 -21.46
N GLN A 88 25.00 -24.94 -21.59
CA GLN A 88 23.97 -23.89 -21.48
C GLN A 88 24.00 -23.23 -20.11
N PHE A 89 24.10 -24.01 -19.02
CA PHE A 89 24.18 -23.47 -17.67
C PHE A 89 25.42 -22.61 -17.44
N ASN A 90 26.58 -23.05 -17.95
CA ASN A 90 27.83 -22.31 -17.87
C ASN A 90 27.79 -20.99 -18.63
N ASN A 91 27.10 -20.94 -19.78
CA ASN A 91 26.94 -19.71 -20.55
C ASN A 91 26.02 -18.71 -19.83
N VAL A 92 24.87 -19.18 -19.32
CA VAL A 92 23.96 -18.36 -18.51
C VAL A 92 24.65 -17.84 -17.25
N TYR A 93 25.46 -18.66 -16.59
CA TYR A 93 26.21 -18.25 -15.41
C TYR A 93 27.28 -17.19 -15.74
N LYS A 94 27.99 -17.30 -16.87
CA LYS A 94 28.95 -16.28 -17.32
C LYS A 94 28.29 -14.94 -17.62
N GLU A 95 27.14 -14.96 -18.30
CA GLU A 95 26.35 -13.75 -18.55
C GLU A 95 25.87 -13.12 -17.23
N PHE A 96 25.39 -13.93 -16.30
CA PHE A 96 24.98 -13.48 -14.98
C PHE A 96 26.13 -12.85 -14.18
N VAL A 97 27.32 -13.44 -14.22
CA VAL A 97 28.53 -12.91 -13.58
C VAL A 97 28.92 -11.55 -14.18
N ALA A 98 29.01 -11.46 -15.51
CA ALA A 98 29.36 -10.23 -16.20
C ALA A 98 28.38 -9.11 -15.87
N THR A 99 27.08 -9.44 -15.85
CA THR A 99 26.06 -8.47 -15.52
C THR A 99 26.15 -8.10 -14.02
N SER A 100 26.40 -9.03 -13.11
CA SER A 100 26.60 -8.75 -11.67
C SER A 100 27.71 -7.72 -11.43
N ARG A 101 28.82 -7.83 -12.18
CA ARG A 101 29.95 -6.91 -12.10
C ARG A 101 29.62 -5.52 -12.65
N ASN A 102 29.00 -5.43 -13.82
CA ASN A 102 28.55 -4.15 -14.37
C ASN A 102 27.67 -3.39 -13.38
N ILE A 103 26.82 -4.13 -12.69
CA ILE A 103 25.97 -3.60 -11.64
C ILE A 103 26.74 -3.12 -10.44
N CYS A 104 27.75 -3.84 -9.97
CA CYS A 104 28.53 -3.35 -8.86
C CYS A 104 29.23 -2.03 -9.26
N MET A 105 29.87 -2.00 -10.43
CA MET A 105 30.61 -0.83 -10.93
C MET A 105 29.77 0.42 -11.14
N GLN A 106 28.53 0.28 -11.60
CA GLN A 106 27.65 1.44 -11.86
C GLN A 106 27.11 2.09 -10.59
N ASN A 107 27.14 1.35 -9.47
CA ASN A 107 26.21 1.59 -8.36
C ASN A 107 26.85 1.63 -6.98
N TYR A 108 28.11 1.20 -6.87
CA TYR A 108 28.87 1.21 -5.63
C TYR A 108 30.23 1.87 -5.89
N GLU A 109 30.76 2.56 -4.89
CA GLU A 109 32.11 3.14 -4.97
C GLU A 109 33.17 2.08 -4.64
N SER A 110 34.39 2.23 -5.16
CA SER A 110 35.54 1.35 -4.85
C SER A 110 35.36 -0.12 -5.26
N THR A 111 34.62 -0.37 -6.34
CA THR A 111 34.30 -1.71 -6.86
C THR A 111 35.47 -2.46 -7.48
N ASP A 112 36.57 -1.76 -7.76
CA ASP A 112 37.78 -2.33 -8.38
C ASP A 112 38.43 -3.41 -7.52
N SER A 113 38.10 -3.43 -6.22
CA SER A 113 38.56 -4.45 -5.26
C SER A 113 37.66 -5.69 -5.19
N LEU A 114 36.51 -5.71 -5.89
CA LEU A 114 35.54 -6.79 -5.84
C LEU A 114 35.81 -7.85 -6.91
N SER A 115 35.84 -9.11 -6.50
CA SER A 115 35.84 -10.24 -7.44
C SER A 115 34.46 -10.38 -8.11
N ASP A 116 34.41 -11.08 -9.24
CA ASP A 116 33.17 -11.42 -9.94
C ASP A 116 32.18 -12.16 -9.03
N GLN A 117 32.73 -13.02 -8.16
CA GLN A 117 31.96 -13.76 -7.17
C GLN A 117 31.40 -12.84 -6.07
N ASP A 118 32.15 -11.83 -5.65
CA ASP A 118 31.66 -10.82 -4.70
C ASP A 118 30.49 -10.03 -5.30
N CYS A 119 30.61 -9.65 -6.58
CA CYS A 119 29.56 -8.98 -7.32
C CYS A 119 28.29 -9.85 -7.42
N VAL A 120 28.45 -11.14 -7.75
CA VAL A 120 27.35 -12.12 -7.77
C VAL A 120 26.69 -12.22 -6.40
N GLN A 121 27.46 -12.30 -5.31
CA GLN A 121 26.92 -12.43 -3.96
C GLN A 121 26.21 -11.16 -3.47
N ILE A 122 26.74 -9.98 -3.80
CA ILE A 122 26.09 -8.69 -3.54
C ILE A 122 24.73 -8.65 -4.22
N VAL A 123 24.68 -9.08 -5.48
CA VAL A 123 23.44 -9.09 -6.25
C VAL A 123 22.47 -10.18 -5.79
N MET A 124 22.92 -11.40 -5.54
CA MET A 124 22.11 -12.46 -4.93
C MET A 124 21.57 -12.04 -3.56
N GLY A 125 22.36 -11.29 -2.80
CA GLY A 125 21.94 -10.65 -1.56
C GLY A 125 20.88 -9.57 -1.75
N LEU A 126 20.78 -8.90 -2.91
CA LEU A 126 19.65 -8.02 -3.24
C LEU A 126 18.35 -8.80 -3.43
N PHE A 127 18.43 -10.02 -3.96
CA PHE A 127 17.27 -10.84 -4.28
C PHE A 127 16.79 -11.76 -3.15
N THR A 128 17.68 -12.15 -2.23
CA THR A 128 17.36 -13.04 -1.09
C THR A 128 17.07 -12.29 0.20
N ASN A 129 17.40 -11.00 0.26
CA ASN A 129 17.18 -10.17 1.44
C ASN A 129 15.82 -9.48 1.37
N SER A 130 14.93 -9.86 2.28
CA SER A 130 13.57 -9.28 2.42
C SER A 130 13.58 -7.76 2.57
N ALA A 131 14.60 -7.17 3.22
CA ALA A 131 14.73 -5.73 3.34
C ALA A 131 15.04 -5.04 2.00
N LYS A 132 15.77 -5.71 1.10
CA LYS A 132 16.10 -5.19 -0.24
C LYS A 132 14.96 -5.41 -1.23
N GLN A 133 14.23 -6.52 -1.13
CA GLN A 133 12.94 -6.68 -1.83
C GLN A 133 11.93 -5.59 -1.41
N GLN A 134 11.91 -5.24 -0.12
CA GLN A 134 11.07 -4.14 0.37
C GLN A 134 11.47 -2.78 -0.20
N ILE A 135 12.76 -2.55 -0.53
CA ILE A 135 13.20 -1.31 -1.21
C ILE A 135 12.55 -1.22 -2.59
N LEU A 136 12.59 -2.29 -3.38
CA LEU A 136 11.96 -2.36 -4.71
C LEU A 136 10.44 -2.15 -4.64
N LYS A 137 9.74 -2.80 -3.69
CA LYS A 137 8.30 -2.55 -3.48
C LYS A 137 8.03 -1.08 -3.15
N ASN A 138 8.88 -0.48 -2.32
CA ASN A 138 8.73 0.93 -1.95
C ASN A 138 8.97 1.87 -3.13
N SER A 139 9.76 1.50 -4.13
CA SER A 139 10.04 2.36 -5.26
C SER A 139 8.96 2.37 -6.31
N ILE A 140 8.31 1.23 -6.57
CA ILE A 140 7.06 1.18 -7.33
C ILE A 140 6.06 2.15 -6.70
N LYS A 141 5.91 2.13 -5.38
CA LYS A 141 5.01 3.04 -4.66
C LYS A 141 5.44 4.50 -4.73
N LYS A 142 6.75 4.80 -4.66
CA LYS A 142 7.27 6.18 -4.88
C LYS A 142 6.97 6.66 -6.30
N ASN A 143 7.17 5.80 -7.29
CA ASN A 143 6.89 6.10 -8.69
C ASN A 143 5.39 6.38 -8.88
N VAL A 144 4.53 5.48 -8.40
CA VAL A 144 3.06 5.68 -8.37
C VAL A 144 2.71 7.00 -7.69
N ALA A 145 3.28 7.30 -6.52
CA ALA A 145 3.06 8.55 -5.81
C ALA A 145 3.44 9.79 -6.64
N SER A 146 4.55 9.72 -7.39
CA SER A 146 5.04 10.82 -8.23
C SER A 146 4.19 11.06 -9.49
N LYS A 147 3.38 10.08 -9.91
CA LYS A 147 2.50 10.21 -11.07
C LYS A 147 1.12 10.80 -10.72
N PHE A 148 0.79 10.97 -9.44
CA PHE A 148 -0.43 11.67 -9.06
C PHE A 148 -0.29 13.17 -9.35
N PRO A 149 -1.24 13.77 -10.07
CA PRO A 149 -1.12 15.17 -10.43
C PRO A 149 -1.29 16.06 -9.19
N ASP A 150 -0.54 17.16 -9.14
CA ASP A 150 -0.66 18.16 -8.07
C ASP A 150 -1.97 18.96 -8.13
N LYS A 151 -2.74 18.81 -9.22
CA LYS A 151 -4.05 19.43 -9.46
C LYS A 151 -4.95 18.43 -10.16
N GLN A 152 -6.20 18.29 -9.72
CA GLN A 152 -7.21 17.54 -10.47
C GLN A 152 -8.06 18.50 -11.31
N GLU A 153 -8.66 17.96 -12.37
CA GLU A 153 -9.56 18.67 -13.28
C GLU A 153 -10.85 19.16 -12.58
N TYR A 154 -11.23 18.49 -11.49
CA TYR A 154 -12.44 18.79 -10.72
C TYR A 154 -12.13 19.61 -9.46
N ASN A 155 -12.88 20.70 -9.27
CA ASN A 155 -12.83 21.47 -8.03
C ASN A 155 -13.75 20.83 -6.97
N VAL A 156 -13.15 20.12 -6.02
CA VAL A 156 -13.88 19.51 -4.89
C VAL A 156 -14.01 20.47 -3.69
N SER A 157 -13.43 21.67 -3.76
CA SER A 157 -13.31 22.59 -2.61
C SER A 157 -14.66 22.89 -1.96
N ASP A 158 -15.71 23.12 -2.75
CA ASP A 158 -17.03 23.50 -2.23
C ASP A 158 -17.68 22.34 -1.45
N LEU A 159 -17.64 21.13 -2.02
CA LEU A 159 -18.08 19.91 -1.34
C LEU A 159 -17.34 19.72 -0.01
N ILE A 160 -16.01 19.79 -0.03
CA ILE A 160 -15.20 19.55 1.16
C ILE A 160 -15.40 20.66 2.20
N THR A 161 -15.57 21.90 1.76
CA THR A 161 -15.92 23.03 2.63
C THR A 161 -17.27 22.78 3.29
N LYS A 162 -18.25 22.27 2.54
CA LYS A 162 -19.56 21.96 3.09
C LYS A 162 -19.52 20.83 4.10
N ILE A 163 -18.78 19.74 3.83
CA ILE A 163 -18.58 18.64 4.80
C ILE A 163 -17.87 19.15 6.07
N LYS A 164 -16.92 20.07 5.91
CA LYS A 164 -16.22 20.71 7.03
C LYS A 164 -17.16 21.52 7.92
N GLU A 165 -18.16 22.19 7.38
CA GLU A 165 -19.19 22.90 8.18
C GLU A 165 -19.96 21.96 9.12
N PHE A 166 -20.10 20.68 8.74
CA PHE A 166 -20.68 19.64 9.59
C PHE A 166 -19.69 19.01 10.58
N GLU A 167 -18.46 19.53 10.66
CA GLU A 167 -17.37 18.99 11.49
C GLU A 167 -17.16 17.48 11.32
N SER A 168 -17.42 16.98 10.11
CA SER A 168 -17.47 15.55 9.83
C SER A 168 -16.15 15.03 9.26
N PRO A 169 -15.57 13.95 9.81
CA PRO A 169 -14.34 13.39 9.27
C PRO A 169 -14.58 12.76 7.90
N ILE A 170 -13.62 12.92 6.99
CA ILE A 170 -13.62 12.30 5.67
C ILE A 170 -12.63 11.14 5.69
N LEU A 171 -13.09 9.95 5.31
CA LEU A 171 -12.22 8.82 5.02
C LEU A 171 -12.16 8.62 3.51
N THR A 172 -10.96 8.53 2.95
CA THR A 172 -10.77 8.32 1.50
C THR A 172 -9.84 7.15 1.23
N THR A 173 -10.09 6.46 0.12
CA THR A 173 -9.19 5.45 -0.46
C THR A 173 -8.23 6.05 -1.49
N ASN A 174 -8.41 7.32 -1.85
CA ASN A 174 -7.52 8.05 -2.76
C ASN A 174 -6.15 8.22 -2.11
N PHE A 175 -5.09 8.06 -2.90
CA PHE A 175 -3.72 8.23 -2.43
C PHE A 175 -3.27 9.69 -2.50
N ASP A 176 -3.76 10.45 -3.47
CA ASP A 176 -3.42 11.85 -3.61
C ASP A 176 -3.97 12.68 -2.45
N VAL A 177 -3.32 13.82 -2.20
CA VAL A 177 -3.65 14.73 -1.11
C VAL A 177 -4.44 15.95 -1.61
N TYR A 178 -4.99 15.87 -2.82
CA TYR A 178 -5.65 17.00 -3.47
C TYR A 178 -6.90 17.46 -2.70
N ILE A 179 -7.68 16.52 -2.14
CA ILE A 179 -8.84 16.82 -1.29
C ILE A 179 -8.43 17.79 -0.17
N GLY A 180 -7.33 17.51 0.53
CA GLY A 180 -6.79 18.37 1.58
C GLY A 180 -6.23 19.69 1.03
N LYS A 181 -5.46 19.64 -0.07
CA LYS A 181 -4.89 20.84 -0.70
C LYS A 181 -5.96 21.84 -1.17
N SER A 182 -7.10 21.35 -1.68
CA SER A 182 -8.19 22.19 -2.22
C SER A 182 -8.73 23.20 -1.21
N ILE A 183 -8.76 22.83 0.07
CA ILE A 183 -9.19 23.69 1.19
C ILE A 183 -8.04 24.23 2.03
N LYS A 184 -6.79 24.12 1.56
CA LYS A 184 -5.56 24.52 2.28
C LYS A 184 -5.36 23.79 3.63
N ALA A 185 -5.85 22.55 3.74
CA ALA A 185 -5.61 21.71 4.91
C ALA A 185 -4.13 21.32 5.00
N LYS A 186 -3.61 21.24 6.24
CA LYS A 186 -2.23 20.85 6.51
C LYS A 186 -2.20 19.41 7.00
N ARG A 187 -1.13 18.70 6.64
CA ARG A 187 -0.84 17.38 7.19
C ARG A 187 -0.55 17.50 8.69
N ARG A 188 -1.21 16.67 9.49
CA ARG A 188 -1.11 16.63 10.94
C ARG A 188 -1.00 15.18 11.40
N ILE A 189 -0.38 14.97 12.55
CA ILE A 189 -0.28 13.66 13.20
C ILE A 189 -1.03 13.78 14.51
N LEU A 190 -2.03 12.93 14.71
CA LEU A 190 -2.73 12.87 15.98
C LEU A 190 -1.82 12.17 17.00
N SER A 191 -1.28 12.97 17.91
CA SER A 191 -0.31 12.54 18.90
C SER A 191 -0.85 11.42 19.79
N PRO A 192 -0.06 10.37 20.05
CA PRO A 192 -0.48 9.30 20.96
C PRO A 192 -0.38 9.74 22.42
N ASN A 193 -1.40 9.42 23.21
CA ASN A 193 -1.33 9.40 24.66
C ASN A 193 -0.99 7.97 25.13
N GLY A 194 0.14 7.79 25.81
CA GLY A 194 0.53 6.52 26.43
C GLY A 194 0.52 5.30 25.49
N ASN A 195 -0.57 4.51 25.56
CA ASN A 195 -0.75 3.22 24.87
C ASN A 195 -1.42 3.32 23.48
N GLN A 196 -1.61 4.53 22.96
CA GLN A 196 -2.24 4.77 21.66
C GLN A 196 -1.31 4.53 20.46
N TYR A 197 -1.88 4.50 19.26
CA TYR A 197 -1.18 4.19 18.02
C TYR A 197 -0.03 5.17 17.76
N LYS A 198 1.17 4.63 17.57
CA LYS A 198 2.37 5.40 17.23
C LYS A 198 2.47 5.61 15.72
N PHE A 199 2.91 6.80 15.34
CA PHE A 199 3.15 7.13 13.94
C PHE A 199 4.13 6.14 13.29
N THR A 200 3.78 5.70 12.08
CA THR A 200 4.69 5.06 11.13
C THR A 200 4.34 5.57 9.74
N ASP A 201 5.33 5.77 8.90
CA ASP A 201 5.10 6.13 7.49
C ASP A 201 4.77 4.89 6.61
N PHE A 202 4.80 3.70 7.21
CA PHE A 202 4.28 2.48 6.58
C PHE A 202 2.77 2.34 6.80
N TYR A 203 2.25 2.62 7.99
CA TYR A 203 0.81 2.68 8.29
C TYR A 203 0.50 4.00 9.02
N PRO A 204 0.35 5.12 8.30
CA PRO A 204 0.14 6.45 8.88
C PRO A 204 -1.32 6.63 9.33
N TRP A 205 -1.87 5.68 10.09
CA TRP A 205 -3.29 5.63 10.44
C TRP A 205 -3.74 6.72 11.42
N ASN A 206 -2.79 7.36 12.09
CA ASN A 206 -3.01 8.55 12.93
C ASN A 206 -2.65 9.86 12.20
N VAL A 207 -2.44 9.83 10.87
CA VAL A 207 -2.20 11.04 10.06
C VAL A 207 -3.49 11.48 9.39
N TYR A 208 -3.75 12.78 9.43
CA TYR A 208 -4.88 13.41 8.75
C TYR A 208 -4.49 14.76 8.13
N TYR A 209 -5.29 15.26 7.19
CA TYR A 209 -5.24 16.64 6.75
C TYR A 209 -6.35 17.44 7.43
N GLY A 210 -5.99 18.52 8.09
CA GLY A 210 -6.94 19.39 8.78
C GLY A 210 -6.49 20.84 8.81
N ILE A 211 -7.47 21.75 8.93
CA ILE A 211 -7.21 23.19 9.12
C ILE A 211 -6.75 23.43 10.55
N ASN A 212 -7.48 22.85 11.50
CA ASN A 212 -7.21 22.93 12.94
C ASN A 212 -6.66 21.59 13.46
N GLU A 213 -6.05 21.64 14.64
CA GLU A 213 -5.71 20.44 15.40
C GLU A 213 -6.97 19.88 16.04
N ILE A 214 -7.04 18.56 16.14
CA ILE A 214 -8.12 17.83 16.82
C ILE A 214 -7.48 16.96 17.89
N GLU A 215 -8.21 16.67 18.95
CA GLU A 215 -7.76 15.76 20.01
C GLU A 215 -8.32 14.34 19.80
N ASN A 216 -9.43 14.23 19.07
CA ASN A 216 -10.16 13.00 18.83
C ASN A 216 -10.63 12.94 17.36
N PRO A 217 -10.45 11.81 16.63
CA PRO A 217 -10.96 11.65 15.26
C PRO A 217 -12.50 11.77 15.13
N LEU A 218 -13.23 11.65 16.24
CA LEU A 218 -14.69 11.78 16.27
C LEU A 218 -15.17 13.24 16.40
N ASP A 219 -14.33 14.13 16.93
CA ASP A 219 -14.72 15.46 17.38
C ASP A 219 -13.97 16.52 16.55
N GLY A 220 -14.35 16.61 15.27
CA GLY A 220 -13.84 17.62 14.35
C GLY A 220 -13.62 17.12 12.93
N PHE A 221 -13.29 18.07 12.07
CA PHE A 221 -13.00 17.81 10.66
C PHE A 221 -11.55 17.36 10.45
N GLY A 222 -11.38 16.23 9.76
CA GLY A 222 -10.09 15.75 9.28
C GLY A 222 -10.26 14.81 8.08
N ILE A 223 -9.32 14.86 7.14
CA ILE A 223 -9.30 13.97 5.97
C ILE A 223 -8.25 12.90 6.20
N TRP A 224 -8.67 11.63 6.15
CA TRP A 224 -7.87 10.46 6.48
C TRP A 224 -7.77 9.51 5.29
N HIS A 225 -6.57 8.99 5.03
CA HIS A 225 -6.30 8.15 3.87
C HIS A 225 -6.15 6.69 4.30
N ILE A 226 -7.16 5.87 4.01
CA ILE A 226 -7.23 4.46 4.43
C ILE A 226 -6.15 3.63 3.73
N ASN A 227 -6.00 3.82 2.42
CA ASN A 227 -5.08 3.03 1.58
C ASN A 227 -3.67 3.64 1.47
N GLY A 228 -3.35 4.63 2.32
CA GLY A 228 -2.11 5.37 2.28
C GLY A 228 -2.18 6.64 1.43
N LEU A 229 -1.10 7.42 1.45
CA LEU A 229 -1.04 8.76 0.85
C LEU A 229 0.31 9.03 0.18
N THR A 230 0.30 9.89 -0.83
CA THR A 230 1.51 10.26 -1.62
C THR A 230 2.61 10.91 -0.79
N ASP A 231 2.27 11.63 0.28
CA ASP A 231 3.25 12.20 1.22
C ASP A 231 4.04 11.12 1.98
N TYR A 232 3.50 9.89 2.08
CA TYR A 232 4.19 8.73 2.64
C TYR A 232 4.10 7.55 1.67
N PRO A 233 4.90 7.49 0.59
CA PRO A 233 4.72 6.49 -0.47
C PRO A 233 4.73 5.04 0.02
N ARG A 234 5.49 4.73 1.08
CA ARG A 234 5.52 3.39 1.70
C ARG A 234 4.16 2.94 2.25
N SER A 235 3.26 3.87 2.50
CA SER A 235 1.90 3.63 2.98
C SER A 235 0.91 3.21 1.91
N ILE A 236 1.20 3.48 0.63
CA ILE A 236 0.30 3.16 -0.48
C ILE A 236 0.06 1.65 -0.52
N ARG A 237 -1.19 1.25 -0.72
CA ARG A 237 -1.66 -0.14 -0.82
C ARG A 237 -2.15 -0.40 -2.23
N LEU A 238 -1.44 -1.27 -2.94
CA LEU A 238 -1.69 -1.51 -4.37
C LEU A 238 -2.08 -2.97 -4.63
N GLY A 239 -1.25 -3.89 -4.15
CA GLY A 239 -1.41 -5.33 -4.37
C GLY A 239 -2.19 -6.06 -3.27
N LEU A 240 -2.53 -7.32 -3.49
CA LEU A 240 -3.28 -8.11 -2.52
C LEU A 240 -2.53 -8.26 -1.19
N SER A 241 -1.21 -8.48 -1.25
CA SER A 241 -0.37 -8.64 -0.06
C SER A 241 -0.38 -7.39 0.83
N ASP A 242 -0.44 -6.20 0.23
CA ASP A 242 -0.55 -4.93 0.95
C ASP A 242 -1.86 -4.86 1.75
N TYR A 243 -2.98 -5.23 1.12
CA TYR A 243 -4.29 -5.27 1.77
C TYR A 243 -4.34 -6.33 2.87
N MET A 244 -3.74 -7.51 2.66
CA MET A 244 -3.63 -8.54 3.70
C MET A 244 -2.83 -8.05 4.91
N GLY A 245 -1.74 -7.31 4.70
CA GLY A 245 -0.99 -6.69 5.80
C GLY A 245 -1.82 -5.65 6.56
N CYS A 246 -2.68 -4.89 5.87
CA CYS A 246 -3.64 -4.00 6.52
C CYS A 246 -4.67 -4.77 7.38
N VAL A 247 -5.22 -5.86 6.86
CA VAL A 247 -6.14 -6.75 7.59
C VAL A 247 -5.46 -7.29 8.84
N GLU A 248 -4.25 -7.84 8.73
CA GLU A 248 -3.51 -8.40 9.87
C GLU A 248 -3.30 -7.35 10.96
N ARG A 249 -2.85 -6.15 10.58
CA ARG A 249 -2.60 -5.06 11.53
C ARG A 249 -3.88 -4.57 12.20
N ALA A 250 -4.94 -4.35 11.41
CA ALA A 250 -6.22 -3.89 11.93
C ALA A 250 -6.85 -4.95 12.85
N ARG A 251 -6.76 -6.24 12.47
CA ARG A 251 -7.27 -7.35 13.27
C ARG A 251 -6.65 -7.39 14.66
N LYS A 252 -5.33 -7.25 14.78
CA LYS A 252 -4.65 -7.19 16.09
C LYS A 252 -5.17 -6.05 16.97
N MET A 253 -5.52 -4.92 16.37
CA MET A 253 -6.09 -3.77 17.09
C MET A 253 -7.57 -3.99 17.44
N ILE A 254 -8.32 -4.71 16.61
CA ILE A 254 -9.77 -4.88 16.76
C ILE A 254 -10.13 -6.08 17.66
N GLN A 255 -9.50 -7.23 17.50
CA GLN A 255 -9.92 -8.50 18.13
C GLN A 255 -9.01 -8.93 19.30
N SER A 256 -7.94 -8.18 19.60
CA SER A 256 -6.90 -8.55 20.58
C SER A 256 -6.20 -9.89 20.24
N ASP A 257 -5.22 -10.31 21.04
CA ASP A 257 -4.50 -11.59 20.83
C ASP A 257 -5.40 -12.78 21.19
N GLY A 258 -6.20 -13.27 20.24
CA GLY A 258 -7.02 -14.46 20.39
C GLY A 258 -7.90 -14.76 19.17
N PHE A 259 -8.39 -16.00 19.08
CA PHE A 259 -9.38 -16.42 18.07
C PHE A 259 -10.80 -15.89 18.35
N ASN A 260 -11.00 -15.23 19.50
CA ASN A 260 -12.31 -14.70 19.89
C ASN A 260 -12.49 -13.29 19.31
N GLU A 261 -13.59 -13.08 18.57
CA GLU A 261 -13.97 -11.76 18.01
C GLU A 261 -14.50 -10.82 19.11
N LEU A 262 -13.71 -10.57 20.16
CA LEU A 262 -14.07 -9.65 21.24
C LEU A 262 -13.65 -8.24 20.81
N PHE A 263 -14.62 -7.44 20.40
CA PHE A 263 -14.40 -6.04 19.99
C PHE A 263 -14.25 -5.10 21.21
N ASP A 264 -13.47 -5.52 22.19
CA ASP A 264 -13.41 -4.80 23.46
C ASP A 264 -12.74 -3.42 23.30
N GLY A 265 -13.39 -2.43 23.92
CA GLY A 265 -12.82 -1.09 24.11
C GLY A 265 -12.86 -0.15 22.91
N LYS A 266 -13.52 -0.46 21.77
CA LYS A 266 -13.46 0.42 20.58
C LYS A 266 -14.05 1.82 20.76
N ASN A 267 -14.84 2.01 21.81
CA ASN A 267 -15.39 3.29 22.24
C ASN A 267 -14.65 3.91 23.45
N ARG A 268 -13.50 3.35 23.84
CA ARG A 268 -12.72 3.82 25.00
C ARG A 268 -11.45 4.52 24.54
N ASN A 269 -11.07 5.56 25.28
CA ASN A 269 -9.86 6.38 25.05
C ASN A 269 -8.54 5.61 25.18
N ASN A 270 -8.54 4.47 25.88
CA ASN A 270 -7.38 3.61 26.07
C ASN A 270 -7.18 2.57 24.95
N TRP A 271 -8.09 2.50 23.96
CA TRP A 271 -7.91 1.60 22.83
C TRP A 271 -6.76 2.08 21.95
N ILE A 272 -5.90 1.15 21.52
CA ILE A 272 -4.76 1.47 20.64
C ILE A 272 -5.19 2.19 19.36
N GLY A 273 -6.39 1.90 18.83
CA GLY A 273 -6.93 2.55 17.64
C GLY A 273 -7.60 3.90 17.86
N TYR A 274 -7.69 4.39 19.10
CA TYR A 274 -8.45 5.59 19.46
C TYR A 274 -8.02 6.85 18.70
N ASN A 275 -6.73 7.04 18.49
CA ASN A 275 -6.17 8.19 17.76
C ASN A 275 -6.01 7.94 16.25
N THR A 276 -6.78 7.01 15.67
CA THR A 276 -6.68 6.65 14.25
C THR A 276 -8.05 6.73 13.56
N TRP A 277 -8.06 6.72 12.24
CA TRP A 277 -9.30 6.63 11.46
C TRP A 277 -10.11 5.35 11.74
N LEU A 278 -9.51 4.29 12.32
CA LEU A 278 -10.28 3.13 12.80
C LEU A 278 -11.28 3.53 13.88
N HIS A 279 -10.98 4.55 14.71
CA HIS A 279 -11.91 5.03 15.71
C HIS A 279 -13.20 5.58 15.08
N VAL A 280 -13.08 6.26 13.94
CA VAL A 280 -14.21 6.74 13.13
C VAL A 280 -15.05 5.56 12.63
N ILE A 281 -14.42 4.53 12.06
CA ILE A 281 -15.10 3.33 11.51
C ILE A 281 -16.05 2.68 12.53
N PHE A 282 -15.63 2.56 13.79
CA PHE A 282 -16.41 1.88 14.82
C PHE A 282 -17.35 2.80 15.62
N ASN A 283 -17.31 4.11 15.43
CA ASN A 283 -18.07 5.04 16.29
C ASN A 283 -18.83 6.15 15.54
N LYS A 284 -18.80 6.20 14.20
CA LYS A 284 -19.59 7.14 13.40
C LYS A 284 -20.50 6.42 12.42
N ASP A 285 -21.62 7.08 12.14
CA ASP A 285 -22.45 6.78 10.98
C ASP A 285 -21.70 7.15 9.70
N PHE A 286 -22.01 6.47 8.60
CA PHE A 286 -21.29 6.63 7.35
C PHE A 286 -22.15 7.11 6.20
N PHE A 287 -21.57 7.97 5.37
CA PHE A 287 -22.14 8.39 4.10
C PHE A 287 -21.08 8.14 3.03
N ILE A 288 -21.28 7.12 2.21
CA ILE A 288 -20.30 6.62 1.24
C ILE A 288 -20.76 6.97 -0.17
N PHE A 289 -19.87 7.60 -0.94
CA PHE A 289 -20.05 7.91 -2.36
C PHE A 289 -18.69 7.88 -3.07
N GLY A 290 -18.70 7.68 -4.39
CA GLY A 290 -17.47 7.66 -5.19
C GLY A 290 -16.57 6.44 -4.94
N LEU A 291 -17.07 5.43 -4.22
CA LEU A 291 -16.40 4.14 -4.03
C LEU A 291 -17.18 3.06 -4.74
N ALA A 292 -16.50 2.24 -5.51
CA ALA A 292 -17.13 1.13 -6.17
C ALA A 292 -17.29 -0.09 -5.23
N LEU A 293 -16.48 -0.27 -4.17
CA LEU A 293 -16.61 -1.43 -3.26
C LEU A 293 -16.66 -2.79 -3.99
N GLU A 294 -15.96 -2.89 -5.12
CA GLU A 294 -15.84 -4.11 -5.89
C GLU A 294 -15.04 -5.17 -5.13
N GLU A 295 -15.00 -6.40 -5.66
CA GLU A 295 -14.43 -7.56 -4.96
C GLU A 295 -12.95 -7.37 -4.57
N ASN A 296 -12.23 -6.53 -5.30
CA ASN A 296 -10.83 -6.20 -5.05
C ASN A 296 -10.61 -5.15 -3.92
N GLU A 297 -11.65 -4.47 -3.42
CA GLU A 297 -11.56 -3.59 -2.24
C GLU A 297 -11.58 -4.37 -0.91
N VAL A 298 -10.80 -5.46 -0.86
CA VAL A 298 -10.85 -6.50 0.18
C VAL A 298 -10.71 -5.93 1.59
N PHE A 299 -9.79 -4.98 1.81
CA PHE A 299 -9.57 -4.41 3.14
C PHE A 299 -10.76 -3.60 3.64
N LEU A 300 -11.34 -2.74 2.80
CA LEU A 300 -12.48 -1.90 3.19
C LEU A 300 -13.73 -2.75 3.40
N ARG A 301 -14.00 -3.72 2.51
CA ARG A 301 -15.10 -4.69 2.69
C ARG A 301 -14.95 -5.48 3.98
N TRP A 302 -13.75 -5.96 4.28
CA TRP A 302 -13.45 -6.63 5.55
C TRP A 302 -13.72 -5.72 6.76
N LEU A 303 -13.30 -4.45 6.71
CA LEU A 303 -13.55 -3.47 7.78
C LEU A 303 -15.05 -3.21 7.99
N LEU A 304 -15.84 -3.07 6.92
CA LEU A 304 -17.28 -2.86 7.02
C LEU A 304 -17.99 -4.07 7.64
N ILE A 305 -17.54 -5.29 7.32
CA ILE A 305 -18.00 -6.52 8.00
C ILE A 305 -17.65 -6.48 9.49
N GLN A 306 -16.41 -6.11 9.85
CA GLN A 306 -16.01 -5.98 11.26
C GLN A 306 -16.86 -4.93 11.99
N ARG A 307 -17.15 -3.79 11.34
CA ARG A 307 -18.03 -2.76 11.88
C ARG A 307 -19.45 -3.29 12.11
N ALA A 308 -20.03 -4.02 11.16
CA ALA A 308 -21.37 -4.58 11.29
C ALA A 308 -21.44 -5.60 12.44
N LYS A 309 -20.46 -6.49 12.56
CA LYS A 309 -20.33 -7.43 13.69
C LYS A 309 -20.27 -6.69 15.03
N TYR A 310 -19.42 -5.67 15.13
CA TYR A 310 -19.33 -4.82 16.32
C TYR A 310 -20.68 -4.17 16.65
N SER A 311 -21.36 -3.62 15.63
CA SER A 311 -22.67 -2.99 15.77
C SER A 311 -23.69 -3.95 16.39
N GLN A 312 -23.76 -5.18 15.86
CA GLN A 312 -24.69 -6.22 16.30
C GLN A 312 -24.35 -6.75 17.71
N MET A 313 -23.08 -7.03 17.99
CA MET A 313 -22.66 -7.61 19.27
C MET A 313 -22.91 -6.68 20.47
N TYR A 314 -22.84 -5.37 20.26
CA TYR A 314 -22.96 -4.39 21.34
C TYR A 314 -24.22 -3.52 21.23
N ASP A 315 -25.22 -3.97 20.44
CA ASP A 315 -26.48 -3.25 20.15
C ASP A 315 -26.29 -1.75 19.84
N LYS A 316 -25.20 -1.45 19.13
CA LYS A 316 -24.95 -0.12 18.58
C LYS A 316 -25.68 -0.05 17.25
N ARG A 317 -26.54 0.94 17.04
CA ARG A 317 -27.23 1.17 15.76
C ARG A 317 -26.42 2.12 14.88
N LEU A 318 -25.24 1.69 14.45
CA LEU A 318 -24.41 2.48 13.55
C LEU A 318 -24.98 2.44 12.13
N LYS A 319 -25.51 3.56 11.65
CA LYS A 319 -26.16 3.68 10.34
C LYS A 319 -25.14 3.92 9.24
N GLY A 320 -25.56 3.64 8.02
CA GLY A 320 -24.79 3.93 6.82
C GLY A 320 -25.71 4.32 5.66
N TRP A 321 -25.20 5.15 4.76
CA TRP A 321 -25.79 5.45 3.46
C TRP A 321 -24.75 5.19 2.39
N TYR A 322 -25.14 4.53 1.30
CA TYR A 322 -24.27 4.23 0.18
C TYR A 322 -24.91 4.72 -1.12
N ILE A 323 -24.23 5.63 -1.80
CA ILE A 323 -24.69 6.25 -3.05
C ILE A 323 -24.08 5.53 -4.24
N ASP A 324 -24.93 5.08 -5.16
CA ASP A 324 -24.53 4.41 -6.40
C ASP A 324 -25.47 4.82 -7.53
N ASN A 325 -25.04 4.67 -8.79
CA ASN A 325 -25.89 4.93 -9.95
C ASN A 325 -26.30 3.67 -10.71
N ASN A 326 -25.68 2.53 -10.42
CA ASN A 326 -25.93 1.26 -11.07
C ASN A 326 -25.45 0.10 -10.19
N ILE A 327 -26.12 -0.11 -9.06
CA ILE A 327 -25.75 -1.15 -8.11
C ILE A 327 -26.33 -2.52 -8.51
N SER A 328 -25.51 -3.57 -8.45
CA SER A 328 -26.01 -4.92 -8.66
C SER A 328 -26.88 -5.41 -7.49
N PRO A 329 -27.88 -6.28 -7.72
CA PRO A 329 -28.74 -6.80 -6.64
C PRO A 329 -27.96 -7.48 -5.51
N GLY A 330 -26.91 -8.23 -5.85
CA GLY A 330 -26.06 -8.90 -4.86
C GLY A 330 -25.27 -7.93 -3.99
N LYS A 331 -24.73 -6.86 -4.58
CA LYS A 331 -24.01 -5.81 -3.86
C LYS A 331 -24.95 -5.00 -2.97
N LYS A 332 -26.15 -4.67 -3.47
CA LYS A 332 -27.20 -4.02 -2.68
C LYS A 332 -27.57 -4.84 -1.44
N PHE A 333 -27.88 -6.12 -1.65
CA PHE A 333 -28.18 -7.05 -0.55
C PHE A 333 -27.04 -7.10 0.47
N PHE A 334 -25.79 -7.25 0.01
CA PHE A 334 -24.62 -7.27 0.89
C PHE A 334 -24.51 -6.00 1.75
N LEU A 335 -24.65 -4.81 1.16
CA LEU A 335 -24.56 -3.54 1.88
C LEU A 335 -25.69 -3.34 2.89
N GLU A 336 -26.92 -3.74 2.54
CA GLU A 336 -28.07 -3.70 3.45
C GLU A 336 -27.84 -4.60 4.67
N GLN A 337 -27.24 -5.79 4.50
CA GLN A 337 -26.85 -6.66 5.62
C GLN A 337 -25.77 -6.04 6.52
N LEU A 338 -24.97 -5.10 6.01
CA LEU A 338 -23.98 -4.36 6.78
C LEU A 338 -24.55 -3.12 7.49
N GLY A 339 -25.85 -2.86 7.36
CA GLY A 339 -26.54 -1.72 7.98
C GLY A 339 -26.51 -0.44 7.15
N PHE A 340 -26.32 -0.54 5.83
CA PHE A 340 -26.39 0.59 4.91
C PHE A 340 -27.76 0.69 4.23
N GLU A 341 -28.26 1.91 4.13
CA GLU A 341 -29.32 2.27 3.19
C GLU A 341 -28.68 2.61 1.83
N VAL A 342 -29.11 1.93 0.77
CA VAL A 342 -28.61 2.17 -0.58
C VAL A 342 -29.49 3.21 -1.27
N ILE A 343 -28.89 4.30 -1.71
CA ILE A 343 -29.57 5.39 -2.41
C ILE A 343 -29.07 5.39 -3.86
N GLU A 344 -29.97 5.02 -4.78
CA GLU A 344 -29.68 5.00 -6.21
C GLU A 344 -29.95 6.37 -6.85
N ILE A 345 -28.95 6.96 -7.48
CA ILE A 345 -29.05 8.26 -8.16
C ILE A 345 -28.77 8.14 -9.66
N ARG A 346 -29.41 8.98 -10.48
CA ARG A 346 -29.21 8.94 -11.95
C ARG A 346 -27.90 9.58 -12.40
N ASP A 347 -27.48 10.64 -11.71
CA ASP A 347 -26.28 11.41 -12.05
C ASP A 347 -25.60 11.90 -10.77
N PHE A 348 -24.29 11.64 -10.65
CA PHE A 348 -23.46 12.12 -9.56
C PHE A 348 -23.25 13.63 -9.60
N ASN A 349 -23.40 14.30 -10.75
CA ASN A 349 -23.32 15.76 -10.83
C ASN A 349 -24.35 16.41 -9.90
N ASN A 350 -25.54 15.83 -9.77
CA ASN A 350 -26.56 16.32 -8.84
C ASN A 350 -26.07 16.25 -7.39
N LEU A 351 -25.34 15.19 -7.01
CA LEU A 351 -24.76 15.07 -5.68
C LEU A 351 -23.77 16.22 -5.42
N TYR A 352 -22.83 16.46 -6.34
CA TYR A 352 -21.86 17.54 -6.21
C TYR A 352 -22.53 18.92 -6.20
N GLN A 353 -23.57 19.13 -7.01
CA GLN A 353 -24.35 20.37 -7.06
C GLN A 353 -25.19 20.62 -5.80
N CYS A 354 -25.73 19.57 -5.16
CA CYS A 354 -26.45 19.70 -3.90
C CYS A 354 -25.60 20.35 -2.79
N PHE A 355 -24.27 20.18 -2.84
CA PHE A 355 -23.37 20.80 -1.88
C PHE A 355 -22.92 22.21 -2.27
N THR A 356 -23.07 22.61 -3.54
CA THR A 356 -22.70 23.96 -4.03
C THR A 356 -23.82 24.99 -3.89
N GLY A 357 -25.04 24.59 -3.52
CA GLY A 357 -26.14 25.52 -3.26
C GLY A 357 -26.56 26.37 -4.47
N ILE A 358 -26.47 25.80 -5.68
CA ILE A 358 -27.04 26.40 -6.91
C ILE A 358 -28.42 25.79 -7.16
#